data_AF-A0A8J2QZQ8-F1
#
_entry.id   AF-A0A8J2QZQ8-F1
#
_cell.length_a   1.000
_cell.length_b   1.000
_cell.length_c   1.000
_cell.angle_alpha   90.00
_cell.angle_beta   90.00
_cell.angle_gamma   90.00
#
_symmetry.space_group_name_H-M   'P 1'
#
loop_
_entity.id
_entity.type
_entity.pdbx_description
1 polymer ?
#
loop_
_entity_poly.entity_id
_entity_poly.type
_entity_poly.pdbx_seq_one_letter_code
_entity_poly.pdbx_strand_id
1 'polypeptide(L)'
;MTLPDQSNLVRWGKSTEKTCYICGKAVGTAKHLLVGCKVFLDSGQYSRRHDRVLEVIREAVSLSVARAQKEITTNERSVGFVREGTRVTKSNVKPYSILKAASDWTIMMDTYEKQYKIPEDICASASRPDIFLFS
;
A
#
# COMPACT_ATOMS: atom_id res chain seq x y z
N MET A 1 17.03 9.54 -10.82
CA MET A 1 17.95 8.72 -10.00
C MET A 1 17.98 7.33 -10.62
N THR A 2 19.15 6.78 -10.97
CA THR A 2 19.28 5.47 -11.64
C THR A 2 19.51 4.36 -10.62
N LEU A 3 18.76 3.25 -10.71
CA LEU A 3 18.83 2.12 -9.79
C LEU A 3 20.18 1.38 -9.89
N PRO A 4 20.67 0.73 -8.81
CA PRO A 4 21.90 -0.05 -8.83
C PRO A 4 21.71 -1.41 -9.54
N ASP A 5 21.35 -1.38 -10.82
CA ASP A 5 21.34 -2.58 -11.67
C ASP A 5 22.74 -2.90 -12.21
N GLN A 6 22.94 -4.12 -12.72
CA GLN A 6 24.27 -4.58 -13.15
C GLN A 6 24.88 -3.67 -14.23
N SER A 7 24.06 -3.11 -15.12
CA SER A 7 24.53 -2.21 -16.17
C SER A 7 25.03 -0.89 -15.59
N ASN A 8 24.30 -0.36 -14.61
CA ASN A 8 24.69 0.84 -13.88
C ASN A 8 25.91 0.58 -12.99
N LEU A 9 26.02 -0.59 -12.36
CA LEU A 9 27.20 -0.96 -11.57
C LEU A 9 28.47 -0.99 -12.42
N VAL A 10 28.40 -1.52 -13.65
CA VAL A 10 29.52 -1.45 -14.60
C VAL A 10 29.82 -0.01 -15.00
N ARG A 11 28.78 0.79 -15.30
CA ARG A 11 28.94 2.21 -15.63
C ARG A 11 29.57 3.03 -14.50
N TRP A 12 29.32 2.66 -13.25
CA TRP A 12 29.88 3.32 -12.06
C TRP A 12 31.26 2.77 -11.66
N GLY A 13 31.83 1.83 -12.42
CA GLY A 13 33.10 1.18 -12.08
C GLY A 13 33.03 0.33 -10.81
N LYS A 14 31.84 -0.14 -10.43
CA LYS A 14 31.60 -1.02 -9.26
C LYS A 14 31.54 -2.50 -9.63
N SER A 15 31.43 -2.82 -10.91
CA SER A 15 31.46 -4.18 -11.43
C SER A 15 32.10 -4.21 -12.82
N THR A 16 32.54 -5.39 -13.26
CA THR A 16 33.09 -5.63 -14.60
C THR A 16 32.10 -6.36 -15.52
N GLU A 17 31.19 -7.15 -14.94
CA GLU A 17 30.22 -7.95 -15.69
C GLU A 17 28.88 -7.22 -15.78
N LYS A 18 28.35 -7.09 -17.00
CA LYS A 18 27.04 -6.47 -17.26
C LYS A 18 25.90 -7.49 -17.40
N THR A 19 26.20 -8.78 -17.25
CA THR A 19 25.24 -9.87 -17.45
C THR A 19 24.23 -9.93 -16.31
N CYS A 20 23.03 -10.42 -16.60
CA CYS A 20 22.02 -10.65 -15.58
C CYS A 20 22.50 -11.73 -14.62
N TYR A 21 22.68 -11.40 -13.34
CA TYR A 21 23.12 -12.33 -12.31
C TYR A 21 22.13 -13.47 -12.03
N ILE A 22 20.91 -13.40 -12.60
CA ILE A 22 19.83 -14.38 -12.39
C ILE A 22 19.77 -15.39 -13.53
N CYS A 23 19.75 -14.92 -14.78
CA CYS A 23 19.63 -15.80 -15.95
C CYS A 23 20.94 -16.00 -16.70
N GLY A 24 21.98 -15.21 -16.42
CA GLY A 24 23.30 -15.26 -17.06
C GLY A 24 23.35 -14.79 -18.53
N LYS A 25 22.22 -14.62 -19.20
CA LYS A 25 22.16 -14.53 -20.69
C LYS A 25 22.03 -13.12 -21.26
N ALA A 26 21.38 -12.20 -20.55
CA ALA A 26 21.08 -10.86 -21.05
C ALA A 26 21.84 -9.77 -20.29
N VAL A 27 21.81 -8.53 -20.77
CA VAL A 27 22.33 -7.39 -20.03
C VAL A 27 21.42 -7.13 -18.81
N GLY A 28 22.01 -7.12 -17.62
CA GLY A 28 21.34 -6.94 -16.33
C GLY A 28 20.90 -5.50 -16.07
N THR A 29 20.09 -4.95 -16.96
CA THR A 29 19.40 -3.66 -16.76
C THR A 29 18.27 -3.80 -15.75
N ALA A 30 17.87 -2.71 -15.10
CA ALA A 30 16.69 -2.70 -14.23
C ALA A 30 15.44 -3.22 -14.95
N LYS A 31 15.22 -2.83 -16.22
CA LYS A 31 14.09 -3.31 -17.02
C LYS A 31 14.10 -4.83 -17.19
N HIS A 32 15.26 -5.41 -17.48
CA HIS A 32 15.39 -6.87 -17.58
C HIS A 32 15.14 -7.54 -16.23
N LEU A 33 15.77 -7.09 -15.15
CA LEU A 33 15.63 -7.69 -13.82
C LEU A 33 14.20 -7.62 -13.27
N LEU A 34 13.49 -6.53 -13.55
CA LEU A 34 12.14 -6.32 -13.01
C LEU A 34 11.06 -7.00 -13.84
N VAL A 35 11.16 -6.96 -15.18
CA VAL A 35 10.05 -7.32 -16.06
C VAL A 35 10.44 -8.27 -17.20
N GLY A 36 11.73 -8.39 -17.53
CA GLY A 36 12.19 -9.10 -18.73
C GLY A 36 12.93 -10.42 -18.49
N CYS A 37 13.27 -10.75 -17.24
CA CYS A 37 14.06 -11.94 -16.92
C CYS A 37 13.15 -13.15 -16.75
N LYS A 38 13.07 -14.01 -17.77
CA LYS A 38 12.21 -15.19 -17.76
C LYS A 38 12.46 -16.12 -16.55
N VAL A 39 13.73 -16.40 -16.23
CA VAL A 39 14.09 -17.22 -15.04
C VAL A 39 13.57 -16.60 -13.74
N PHE A 40 13.60 -15.27 -13.65
CA PHE A 40 13.10 -14.54 -12.48
C PHE A 40 11.56 -14.59 -12.40
N LEU A 41 10.88 -14.44 -13.54
CA LEU A 41 9.43 -14.52 -13.62
C LEU A 41 8.93 -15.94 -13.30
N ASP A 42 9.55 -16.95 -13.91
CA ASP A 42 9.19 -18.37 -13.74
C ASP A 42 9.43 -18.85 -12.29
N SER A 43 10.36 -18.22 -11.55
CA SER A 43 10.60 -18.52 -10.13
C SER A 43 9.61 -17.86 -9.16
N GLY A 44 8.59 -17.15 -9.65
CA GLY A 44 7.56 -16.51 -8.82
C GLY A 44 8.05 -15.31 -8.00
N GLN A 45 9.28 -14.85 -8.24
CA GLN A 45 9.86 -13.74 -7.47
C GLN A 45 9.18 -12.40 -7.76
N TYR A 46 8.56 -12.25 -8.93
CA TYR A 46 7.72 -11.08 -9.23
C TYR A 46 6.56 -10.98 -8.22
N SER A 47 5.81 -12.07 -8.06
CA SER A 47 4.68 -12.14 -7.12
C SER A 47 5.13 -11.88 -5.68
N ARG A 48 6.30 -12.39 -5.27
CA ARG A 48 6.85 -12.09 -3.95
C ARG A 48 7.16 -10.61 -3.73
N ARG A 49 7.72 -9.93 -4.73
CA ARG A 49 7.96 -8.47 -4.63
C ARG A 49 6.65 -7.70 -4.57
N HIS A 50 5.68 -8.09 -5.39
CA HIS A 50 4.33 -7.53 -5.37
C HIS A 50 3.69 -7.68 -3.99
N ASP A 51 3.64 -8.90 -3.46
CA ASP A 51 3.08 -9.21 -2.14
C ASP A 51 3.81 -8.43 -1.04
N ARG A 52 5.13 -8.29 -1.13
CA ARG A 52 5.90 -7.50 -0.17
C ARG A 52 5.51 -6.01 -0.19
N VAL A 53 5.20 -5.45 -1.37
CA VAL A 53 4.70 -4.08 -1.47
C VAL A 53 3.31 -3.97 -0.83
N LEU A 54 2.42 -4.94 -1.10
CA LEU A 54 1.09 -4.96 -0.49
C LEU A 54 1.14 -5.07 1.04
N GLU A 55 2.03 -5.89 1.58
CA GLU A 55 2.26 -6.00 3.03
C GLU A 55 2.64 -4.66 3.65
N VAL A 56 3.57 -3.92 3.05
CA VAL A 56 3.98 -2.60 3.56
C VAL A 56 2.82 -1.62 3.54
N ILE A 57 2.02 -1.63 2.48
CA ILE A 57 0.82 -0.78 2.40
C ILE A 57 -0.19 -1.22 3.47
N ARG A 58 -0.33 -2.53 3.72
CA ARG A 58 -1.25 -3.08 4.74
C ARG A 58 -0.92 -2.54 6.12
N GLU A 59 0.36 -2.58 6.48
CA GLU A 59 0.84 -2.11 7.77
C GLU A 59 0.55 -0.61 7.92
N ALA A 60 0.82 0.19 6.89
CA ALA A 60 0.56 1.62 6.89
C ALA A 60 -0.94 1.95 7.02
N VAL A 61 -1.81 1.25 6.28
CA VAL A 61 -3.27 1.44 6.33
C VAL A 61 -3.81 0.98 7.69
N SER A 62 -3.39 -0.18 8.19
CA SER A 62 -3.82 -0.71 9.48
C SER A 62 -3.44 0.23 10.63
N LEU A 63 -2.23 0.79 10.59
CA LEU A 63 -1.79 1.78 11.56
C LEU A 63 -2.65 3.05 11.50
N SER A 64 -3.04 3.48 10.29
CA SER A 64 -3.89 4.66 10.09
C SER A 64 -5.31 4.42 10.61
N VAL A 65 -5.88 3.23 10.37
CA VAL A 65 -7.18 2.80 10.91
C VAL A 65 -7.14 2.79 12.44
N ALA A 66 -6.12 2.17 13.04
CA ALA A 66 -5.98 2.09 14.49
C ALA A 66 -5.86 3.48 15.15
N ARG A 67 -5.16 4.42 14.50
CA ARG A 67 -5.09 5.82 14.95
C ARG A 67 -6.46 6.50 14.89
N ALA A 68 -7.19 6.32 13.78
CA ALA A 68 -8.52 6.88 13.62
C ALA A 68 -9.50 6.34 14.69
N GLN A 69 -9.49 5.03 14.94
CA GLN A 69 -10.32 4.40 15.97
C GLN A 69 -10.05 4.97 17.38
N LYS A 70 -8.77 5.13 17.76
CA LYS A 70 -8.41 5.75 19.06
C LYS A 70 -8.98 7.17 19.19
N GLU A 71 -8.94 7.96 18.13
CA GLU A 71 -9.49 9.31 18.11
C GLU A 71 -11.03 9.34 18.18
N ILE A 72 -11.71 8.33 17.62
CA ILE A 72 -13.16 8.17 17.77
C ILE A 72 -13.50 7.87 19.23
N THR A 73 -12.80 6.92 19.85
CA THR A 73 -13.06 6.53 21.26
C THR A 73 -12.75 7.64 22.26
N THR A 74 -11.88 8.59 21.92
CA THR A 74 -11.52 9.72 22.81
C THR A 74 -12.36 10.98 22.57
N ASN A 75 -13.03 11.09 21.41
CA ASN A 75 -14.02 12.14 21.14
C ASN A 75 -15.43 11.63 21.39
N GLU A 76 -15.77 11.40 22.66
CA GLU A 76 -17.17 11.55 23.05
C GLU A 76 -17.56 12.99 22.70
N ARG A 77 -18.42 13.16 21.69
CA ARG A 77 -18.80 14.47 21.16
C ARG A 77 -19.46 15.28 22.27
N SER A 78 -18.68 16.08 22.99
CA SER A 78 -19.23 17.05 23.93
C SER A 78 -19.76 18.22 23.11
N VAL A 79 -21.08 18.29 22.98
CA VAL A 79 -21.73 19.49 22.47
C VAL A 79 -21.60 20.55 23.54
N GLY A 80 -20.70 21.51 23.33
CA GLY A 80 -20.56 22.66 24.21
C GLY A 80 -21.77 23.59 24.06
N PHE A 81 -22.65 23.63 25.05
CA PHE A 81 -23.71 24.64 25.10
C PHE A 81 -23.09 26.01 25.36
N VAL A 82 -23.56 27.02 24.63
CA VAL A 82 -23.06 28.39 24.74
C VAL A 82 -24.20 29.29 25.18
N ARG A 83 -23.92 30.20 26.11
CA ARG A 83 -24.90 31.18 26.61
C ARG A 83 -25.27 32.18 25.51
N GLU A 84 -26.53 32.58 25.51
CA GLU A 84 -27.06 33.62 24.63
C GLU A 84 -26.18 34.89 24.66
N GLY A 85 -25.89 35.45 23.48
CA GLY A 85 -25.04 36.63 23.32
C GLY A 85 -23.53 36.37 23.24
N THR A 86 -23.06 35.14 23.47
CA THR A 86 -21.62 34.83 23.38
C THR A 86 -21.21 34.58 21.92
N ARG A 87 -20.22 35.34 21.42
CA ARG A 87 -19.61 35.10 20.11
C ARG A 87 -18.56 33.99 20.21
N VAL A 88 -18.82 32.84 19.59
CA VAL A 88 -17.84 31.75 19.49
C VAL A 88 -16.95 31.99 18.28
N THR A 89 -15.63 31.91 18.47
CA THR A 89 -14.67 31.84 17.36
C THR A 89 -14.82 30.49 16.68
N LYS A 90 -15.13 30.49 15.37
CA LYS A 90 -15.16 29.26 14.57
C LYS A 90 -13.78 28.60 14.66
N SER A 91 -13.72 27.41 15.26
CA SER A 91 -12.48 26.63 15.25
C SER A 91 -12.21 26.15 13.82
N ASN A 92 -10.93 26.06 13.45
CA ASN A 92 -10.55 25.45 12.18
C ASN A 92 -11.03 24.00 12.19
N VAL A 93 -11.98 23.68 11.31
CA VAL A 93 -12.47 22.32 11.13
C VAL A 93 -11.31 21.50 10.58
N LYS A 94 -10.87 20.48 11.33
CA LYS A 94 -9.87 19.53 10.82
C LYS A 94 -10.43 18.85 9.56
N PRO A 95 -9.61 18.60 8.53
CA PRO A 95 -10.06 17.89 7.35
C PRO A 95 -10.65 16.54 7.75
N TYR A 96 -11.79 16.20 7.15
CA TYR A 96 -12.47 14.94 7.37
C TYR A 96 -11.58 13.78 6.91
N SER A 97 -11.42 12.77 7.76
CA SER A 97 -10.73 11.53 7.40
C SER A 97 -11.77 10.44 7.21
N ILE A 98 -11.75 9.79 6.04
CA ILE A 98 -12.66 8.68 5.72
C ILE A 98 -12.55 7.57 6.77
N LEU A 99 -11.34 7.31 7.29
CA LEU A 99 -11.12 6.27 8.31
C LEU A 99 -11.81 6.58 9.65
N LYS A 100 -12.30 7.81 9.86
CA LYS A 100 -13.12 8.18 11.03
C LYS A 100 -14.62 7.94 10.83
N ALA A 101 -15.04 7.56 9.63
CA ALA A 101 -16.46 7.34 9.31
C ALA A 101 -17.04 6.13 10.02
N ALA A 102 -16.20 5.12 10.29
CA ALA A 102 -16.59 3.84 10.86
C ALA A 102 -15.49 3.28 11.77
N SER A 103 -15.84 2.25 12.55
CA SER A 103 -14.97 1.66 13.58
C SER A 103 -14.52 0.23 13.26
N ASP A 104 -15.09 -0.38 12.23
CA ASP A 104 -15.06 -1.82 11.94
C ASP A 104 -14.46 -2.12 10.56
N TRP A 105 -13.55 -1.24 10.13
CA TRP A 105 -12.80 -1.37 8.89
C TRP A 105 -12.14 -2.75 8.72
N THR A 106 -12.42 -3.38 7.59
CA THR A 106 -11.80 -4.63 7.14
C THR A 106 -10.93 -4.37 5.90
N ILE A 107 -9.72 -4.93 5.92
CA ILE A 107 -8.72 -4.77 4.84
C ILE A 107 -8.46 -6.14 4.19
N MET A 108 -8.73 -6.23 2.90
CA MET A 108 -8.41 -7.38 2.04
C MET A 108 -7.34 -7.01 1.02
N MET A 109 -6.50 -7.99 0.64
CA MET A 109 -5.40 -7.79 -0.29
C MET A 109 -5.23 -8.97 -1.22
N ASP A 110 -4.89 -8.69 -2.48
CA ASP A 110 -4.62 -9.70 -3.49
C ASP A 110 -3.17 -10.16 -3.41
N THR A 111 -2.87 -11.12 -2.54
CA THR A 111 -1.54 -11.76 -2.52
C THR A 111 -1.56 -13.06 -3.30
N TYR A 112 -0.38 -13.50 -3.75
CA TYR A 112 -0.23 -14.77 -4.47
C TYR A 112 -0.78 -15.97 -3.69
N GLU A 113 -0.55 -16.01 -2.39
CA GLU A 113 -0.99 -17.10 -1.52
C GLU A 113 -2.46 -17.00 -1.13
N LYS A 114 -3.01 -15.79 -1.03
CA LYS A 114 -4.36 -15.56 -0.51
C LYS A 114 -5.15 -14.62 -1.39
N GLN A 115 -5.79 -15.23 -2.37
CA GLN A 115 -6.76 -14.58 -3.23
C GLN A 115 -8.08 -14.38 -2.48
N TYR A 116 -8.51 -13.13 -2.30
CA TYR A 116 -9.81 -12.82 -1.71
C TYR A 116 -10.92 -12.73 -2.77
N LYS A 117 -12.17 -12.84 -2.31
CA LYS A 117 -13.38 -12.51 -3.06
C LYS A 117 -14.06 -11.35 -2.36
N ILE A 118 -14.51 -10.37 -3.14
CA ILE A 118 -15.31 -9.27 -2.60
C ILE A 118 -16.65 -9.85 -2.14
N PRO A 119 -17.12 -9.55 -0.91
CA PRO A 119 -18.43 -9.95 -0.45
C PRO A 119 -19.54 -9.47 -1.40
N GLU A 120 -20.42 -10.39 -1.82
CA GLU A 120 -21.45 -10.12 -2.83
C GLU A 120 -22.47 -9.06 -2.37
N ASP A 121 -22.67 -8.96 -1.05
CA ASP A 121 -23.49 -7.96 -0.37
C ASP A 121 -22.95 -6.54 -0.48
N ILE A 122 -21.64 -6.37 -0.72
CA ILE A 122 -21.01 -5.07 -0.91
C ILE A 122 -20.98 -4.71 -2.40
N CYS A 123 -20.44 -5.62 -3.22
CA CYS A 123 -20.32 -5.42 -4.65
C CYS A 123 -20.13 -6.74 -5.38
N ALA A 124 -21.08 -7.09 -6.26
CA ALA A 124 -20.96 -8.21 -7.17
C ALA A 124 -19.93 -7.89 -8.27
N SER A 125 -18.65 -8.15 -7.99
CA SER A 125 -17.56 -7.94 -8.94
C SER A 125 -16.59 -9.11 -8.93
N ALA A 126 -16.21 -9.56 -10.13
CA ALA A 126 -15.12 -10.51 -10.32
C ALA A 126 -13.74 -9.83 -10.35
N SER A 127 -13.71 -8.49 -10.29
CA SER A 127 -12.46 -7.74 -10.24
C SER A 127 -11.73 -7.99 -8.92
N ARG A 128 -10.40 -8.08 -9.00
CA ARG A 128 -9.52 -8.35 -7.86
C ARG A 128 -8.52 -7.20 -7.76
N PRO A 129 -8.93 -6.05 -7.18
CA PRO A 129 -7.98 -4.98 -6.94
C PRO A 129 -6.94 -5.42 -5.92
N ASP A 130 -5.75 -4.81 -5.97
CA ASP A 130 -4.65 -5.14 -5.07
C ASP A 130 -5.02 -5.00 -3.59
N ILE A 131 -5.85 -3.99 -3.28
CA ILE A 131 -6.31 -3.67 -1.92
C ILE A 131 -7.80 -3.31 -1.98
N PHE A 132 -8.56 -3.88 -1.05
CA PHE A 132 -9.97 -3.55 -0.85
C PHE A 132 -10.23 -3.28 0.63
N LEU A 133 -10.73 -2.08 0.93
CA LEU A 133 -11.04 -1.60 2.27
C LEU A 133 -12.53 -1.28 2.35
N PHE A 134 -13.21 -1.81 3.35
CA PHE A 134 -14.64 -1.59 3.57
C PHE A 134 -14.97 -1.57 5.07
N SER A 135 -16.16 -1.07 5.40
CA SER A 135 -16.75 -1.07 6.73
C SER A 135 -18.26 -1.16 6.61
#